data_AF-A0A9W6FXZ9-F1
#
_entry.id   AF-A0A9W6FXZ9-F1
#
_cell.length_a   1.000
_cell.length_b   1.000
_cell.length_c   1.000
_cell.angle_alpha   90.00
_cell.angle_beta   90.00
_cell.angle_gamma   90.00
#
_symmetry.space_group_name_H-M   'P 1'
#
loop_
_entity.id
_entity.type
_entity.pdbx_description
1 polymer ?
#
loop_
_entity_poly.entity_id
_entity_poly.type
_entity_poly.pdbx_seq_one_letter_code
_entity_poly.pdbx_strand_id
1 'polypeptide(L)'
;MATEKPTTATGTQLYGILPEVYRTRDSVEFGGEGDLARFLDACGELLDRIRATLDQRQADSFPDNPPSGLSCQPWLIPYFAQLLDVRLVSPEEEGRRDEVANAVAWRQRKGTLTAIEQIAEAVGQMEVEIQEGWRRTAVTPRIGMPQLPAGALGEDPRFDEFQNHPLWAARHPDLPTATADFRYPTRAMEVAVPTGEFPSNPSAKLTTFSGTPVWWRQVNPHGAPCFPGSFDDVSRRTVDLRTPDWRQGHIHPKRVILYAPPPLGFFEPGRFPVHTGDMLLDEEQEHLLENLIIDGTLRVTAGTLQLTRCAVRALEVTIPAGAMEEPVVDARESLFDRMAVPGLARLEYCTVLGDCEAGRLQASDSLFAGKLELEPGLLKNPHCVRFSRIPEGVLATALLTHRNTTERPVFYVFEFDEGGAVVRRTARFGEPGCGVLHPATPEAVRFGAEDGGEVGAHHGWRYSLLMAAVLDKLKEFLPVGMEAVIAPDLRLHRKPFPPCD
;
A
#
# COMPACT_ATOMS: atom_id res chain seq x y z
N MET A 1 -31.71 19.63 -35.37
CA MET A 1 -31.70 21.06 -34.99
C MET A 1 -31.85 21.10 -33.49
N ALA A 2 -30.76 21.44 -32.81
CA ALA A 2 -30.61 21.29 -31.37
C ALA A 2 -31.44 22.34 -30.61
N THR A 3 -32.27 21.88 -29.68
CA THR A 3 -32.89 22.68 -28.64
C THR A 3 -31.81 23.06 -27.62
N GLU A 4 -30.96 24.04 -27.95
CA GLU A 4 -29.82 24.41 -27.12
C GLU A 4 -30.28 25.30 -25.96
N LYS A 5 -30.68 24.66 -24.87
CA LYS A 5 -30.62 25.26 -23.54
C LYS A 5 -29.15 25.60 -23.22
N PRO A 6 -28.88 26.63 -22.40
CA PRO A 6 -27.53 26.94 -21.95
C PRO A 6 -26.86 25.67 -21.37
N THR A 7 -25.59 25.47 -21.71
CA THR A 7 -24.80 24.29 -21.36
C THR A 7 -23.98 24.49 -20.09
N THR A 8 -23.61 25.73 -19.81
CA THR A 8 -22.83 26.12 -18.64
C THR A 8 -23.73 26.23 -17.40
N ALA A 9 -23.14 25.96 -16.22
CA ALA A 9 -23.90 25.98 -14.97
C ALA A 9 -24.36 27.41 -14.66
N THR A 10 -23.44 28.37 -14.71
CA THR A 10 -23.78 29.78 -14.49
C THR A 10 -24.61 30.36 -15.62
N GLY A 11 -24.40 29.98 -16.89
CA GLY A 11 -25.24 30.44 -18.01
C GLY A 11 -26.70 30.01 -17.85
N THR A 12 -26.93 28.79 -17.38
CA THR A 12 -28.27 28.29 -17.03
C THR A 12 -28.90 29.09 -15.91
N GLN A 13 -28.14 29.41 -14.86
CA GLN A 13 -28.61 30.25 -13.77
C GLN A 13 -28.94 31.67 -14.24
N LEU A 14 -28.06 32.30 -15.02
CA LEU A 14 -28.26 33.65 -15.57
C LEU A 14 -29.52 33.72 -16.43
N TYR A 15 -29.71 32.75 -17.33
CA TYR A 15 -30.92 32.68 -18.14
C TYR A 15 -32.17 32.47 -17.27
N GLY A 16 -32.08 31.61 -16.25
CA GLY A 16 -33.16 31.36 -15.30
C GLY A 16 -33.58 32.58 -14.47
N ILE A 17 -32.64 33.47 -14.14
CA ILE A 17 -32.90 34.71 -13.39
C ILE A 17 -33.65 35.74 -14.25
N LEU A 18 -33.57 35.68 -15.58
CA LEU A 18 -34.26 36.64 -16.43
C LEU A 18 -35.79 36.53 -16.31
N PRO A 19 -36.51 37.68 -16.37
CA PRO A 19 -37.96 37.68 -16.41
C PRO A 19 -38.49 36.80 -17.55
N GLU A 20 -39.59 36.08 -17.28
CA GLU A 20 -40.17 35.10 -18.20
C GLU A 20 -40.47 35.69 -19.59
N VAL A 21 -40.91 36.96 -19.65
CA VAL A 21 -41.20 37.67 -20.91
C VAL A 21 -40.01 37.65 -21.88
N TYR A 22 -38.77 37.74 -21.39
CA TYR A 22 -37.57 37.70 -22.24
C TYR A 22 -37.22 36.28 -22.66
N ARG A 23 -37.43 35.30 -21.77
CA ARG A 23 -37.21 33.88 -22.07
C ARG A 23 -38.21 33.36 -23.12
N THR A 24 -39.48 33.73 -23.02
CA THR A 24 -40.50 33.37 -24.02
C THR A 24 -40.16 33.97 -25.38
N ARG A 25 -39.70 35.23 -25.45
CA ARG A 25 -39.32 35.87 -26.72
C ARG A 25 -38.09 35.25 -27.38
N ASP A 26 -37.13 34.81 -26.59
CA ASP A 26 -35.91 34.17 -27.07
C ASP A 26 -36.13 32.70 -27.45
N SER A 27 -37.17 32.07 -26.91
CA SER A 27 -37.44 30.65 -27.13
C SER A 27 -37.86 30.33 -28.58
N VAL A 28 -37.27 29.27 -29.12
CA VAL A 28 -37.57 28.75 -30.46
C VAL A 28 -39.04 28.32 -30.58
N GLU A 29 -39.66 27.88 -29.48
CA GLU A 29 -41.08 27.49 -29.42
C GLU A 29 -42.04 28.66 -29.72
N PHE A 30 -41.64 29.89 -29.41
CA PHE A 30 -42.43 31.10 -29.64
C PHE A 30 -41.86 32.00 -30.74
N GLY A 31 -40.99 31.44 -31.60
CA GLY A 31 -40.44 32.10 -32.79
C GLY A 31 -39.14 32.90 -32.59
N GLY A 32 -38.43 32.71 -31.47
CA GLY A 32 -37.10 33.28 -31.22
C GLY A 32 -35.94 32.44 -31.78
N GLU A 33 -34.74 33.02 -31.85
CA GLU A 33 -33.53 32.39 -32.40
C GLU A 33 -32.59 31.77 -31.32
N GLY A 34 -32.87 31.99 -30.02
CA GLY A 34 -32.07 31.48 -28.91
C GLY A 34 -30.74 32.23 -28.68
N ASP A 35 -30.55 33.38 -29.33
CA ASP A 35 -29.31 34.16 -29.26
C ASP A 35 -29.04 34.72 -27.86
N LEU A 36 -30.07 35.08 -27.11
CA LEU A 36 -29.90 35.57 -25.74
C LEU A 36 -29.44 34.44 -24.81
N ALA A 37 -30.02 33.25 -24.95
CA ALA A 37 -29.55 32.05 -24.24
C ALA A 37 -28.08 31.76 -24.56
N ARG A 38 -27.67 31.80 -25.84
CA ARG A 38 -26.27 31.60 -26.25
C ARG A 38 -25.32 32.66 -25.73
N PHE A 39 -25.74 33.93 -25.77
CA PHE A 39 -24.94 35.03 -25.22
C PHE A 39 -24.72 34.85 -23.72
N LEU A 40 -25.78 34.54 -22.96
CA LEU A 40 -25.67 34.28 -21.53
C LEU A 40 -24.87 33.01 -21.21
N ASP A 41 -24.93 32.00 -22.09
CA ASP A 41 -24.10 30.80 -21.95
C ASP A 41 -22.61 31.12 -22.14
N ALA A 42 -22.26 31.95 -23.13
CA ALA A 42 -20.90 32.44 -23.32
C ALA A 42 -20.41 33.31 -22.14
N CYS A 43 -21.28 34.15 -21.56
CA CYS A 43 -20.98 34.85 -20.31
C CYS A 43 -20.81 33.86 -19.13
N GLY A 44 -21.64 32.81 -19.10
CA GLY A 44 -21.58 31.72 -18.14
C GLY A 44 -20.25 30.99 -18.17
N GLU A 45 -19.69 30.72 -19.35
CA GLU A 45 -18.37 30.09 -19.52
C GLU A 45 -17.27 30.91 -18.83
N LEU A 46 -17.26 32.22 -19.02
CA LEU A 46 -16.29 33.11 -18.36
C LEU A 46 -16.46 33.10 -16.84
N LEU A 47 -17.70 33.19 -16.36
CA LEU A 47 -17.99 33.20 -14.92
C LEU A 47 -17.69 31.86 -14.25
N ASP A 48 -17.97 30.74 -14.91
CA ASP A 48 -17.63 29.40 -14.45
C ASP A 48 -16.11 29.24 -14.33
N ARG A 49 -15.33 29.78 -15.29
CA ARG A 49 -13.86 29.80 -15.19
C ARG A 49 -13.35 30.66 -14.05
N ILE A 50 -13.95 31.84 -13.82
CA ILE A 50 -13.61 32.70 -12.69
C ILE A 50 -13.94 31.99 -11.38
N ARG A 51 -15.12 31.35 -11.30
CA ARG A 51 -15.55 30.60 -10.13
C ARG A 51 -14.61 29.45 -9.83
N ALA A 52 -14.27 28.63 -10.83
CA ALA A 52 -13.30 27.55 -10.71
C ALA A 52 -11.93 28.06 -10.22
N THR A 53 -11.48 29.23 -10.70
CA THR A 53 -10.23 29.86 -10.22
C THR A 53 -10.32 30.28 -8.76
N LEU A 54 -11.46 30.83 -8.32
CA LEU A 54 -11.68 31.23 -6.93
C LEU A 54 -11.77 30.03 -6.00
N ASP A 55 -12.49 28.98 -6.42
CA ASP A 55 -12.61 27.73 -5.66
C ASP A 55 -11.25 27.05 -5.52
N GLN A 56 -10.43 27.03 -6.58
CA GLN A 56 -9.05 26.52 -6.49
C GLN A 56 -8.19 27.39 -5.57
N ARG A 57 -8.27 28.73 -5.64
CA ARG A 57 -7.53 29.63 -4.73
C ARG A 57 -7.92 29.44 -3.26
N GLN A 58 -9.19 29.14 -3.01
CA GLN A 58 -9.65 28.81 -1.67
C GLN A 58 -9.04 27.47 -1.22
N ALA A 59 -9.09 26.44 -2.07
CA ALA A 59 -8.46 25.14 -1.79
C ALA A 59 -6.94 25.25 -1.55
N ASP A 60 -6.25 26.10 -2.31
CA ASP A 60 -4.82 26.38 -2.19
C ASP A 60 -4.41 26.97 -0.83
N SER A 61 -5.36 27.48 -0.06
CA SER A 61 -5.11 27.97 1.31
C SER A 61 -4.97 26.84 2.33
N PHE A 62 -5.40 25.61 1.99
CA PHE A 62 -5.45 24.47 2.90
C PHE A 62 -4.59 23.31 2.36
N PRO A 63 -3.51 22.93 3.05
CA PRO A 63 -2.60 21.90 2.56
C PRO A 63 -3.11 20.47 2.74
N ASP A 64 -4.28 20.26 3.35
CA ASP A 64 -4.86 18.96 3.66
C ASP A 64 -5.49 18.25 2.45
N ASN A 65 -5.89 17.00 2.68
CA ASN A 65 -6.62 16.18 1.73
C ASN A 65 -8.13 16.23 2.05
N PRO A 66 -8.92 17.07 1.36
CA PRO A 66 -10.36 17.13 1.62
C PRO A 66 -11.05 15.84 1.15
N PRO A 67 -12.05 15.32 1.90
CA PRO A 67 -12.78 14.11 1.52
C PRO A 67 -13.62 14.29 0.24
N SER A 68 -13.91 15.54 -0.12
CA SER A 68 -14.59 15.90 -1.38
C SER A 68 -14.22 17.32 -1.78
N GLY A 69 -14.04 17.56 -3.08
CA GLY A 69 -13.75 18.88 -3.63
C GLY A 69 -12.31 19.01 -4.13
N LEU A 70 -11.85 20.25 -4.26
CA LEU A 70 -10.51 20.57 -4.75
C LEU A 70 -9.51 20.50 -3.60
N SER A 71 -8.39 19.82 -3.83
CA SER A 71 -7.20 19.92 -2.98
C SER A 71 -6.33 21.11 -3.40
N CYS A 72 -5.50 21.60 -2.49
CA CYS A 72 -4.44 22.57 -2.81
C CYS A 72 -3.57 22.10 -3.98
N GLN A 73 -2.96 22.97 -4.78
CA GLN A 73 -2.09 22.51 -5.87
C GLN A 73 -0.73 21.97 -5.38
N PRO A 74 -0.15 20.91 -6.01
CA PRO A 74 1.07 20.28 -5.52
C PRO A 74 2.29 21.21 -5.41
N TRP A 75 2.37 22.23 -6.27
CA TRP A 75 3.48 23.19 -6.28
C TRP A 75 3.52 24.09 -5.03
N LEU A 76 2.40 24.22 -4.29
CA LEU A 76 2.33 24.99 -3.05
C LEU A 76 2.85 24.22 -1.83
N ILE A 77 2.83 22.89 -1.87
CA ILE A 77 3.22 22.02 -0.74
C ILE A 77 4.64 22.36 -0.23
N PRO A 78 5.67 22.54 -1.10
CA PRO A 78 7.00 22.93 -0.64
C PRO A 78 7.04 24.28 0.09
N TYR A 79 6.16 25.23 -0.24
CA TYR A 79 6.10 26.54 0.43
C TYR A 79 5.49 26.43 1.82
N PHE A 80 4.43 25.62 1.98
CA PHE A 80 3.90 25.31 3.31
C PHE A 80 4.91 24.52 4.15
N ALA A 81 5.61 23.58 3.53
CA ALA A 81 6.67 22.84 4.18
C ALA A 81 7.79 23.78 4.67
N GLN A 82 8.22 24.74 3.86
CA GLN A 82 9.20 25.75 4.28
C GLN A 82 8.66 26.65 5.41
N LEU A 83 7.41 27.08 5.34
CA LEU A 83 6.77 27.92 6.35
C LEU A 83 6.68 27.21 7.72
N LEU A 84 6.33 25.93 7.70
CA LEU A 84 6.15 25.10 8.90
C LEU A 84 7.43 24.35 9.30
N ASP A 85 8.53 24.49 8.56
CA ASP A 85 9.79 23.75 8.74
C ASP A 85 9.62 22.21 8.67
N VAL A 86 8.79 21.74 7.74
CA VAL A 86 8.49 20.33 7.54
C VAL A 86 9.44 19.76 6.49
N ARG A 87 10.17 18.70 6.84
CA ARG A 87 10.89 17.91 5.86
C ARG A 87 9.94 16.91 5.20
N LEU A 88 9.67 17.09 3.92
CA LEU A 88 8.84 16.19 3.12
C LEU A 88 9.62 14.91 2.80
N VAL A 89 9.03 13.75 3.09
CA VAL A 89 9.67 12.44 2.89
C VAL A 89 8.77 11.48 2.11
N SER A 90 7.44 11.63 2.22
CA SER A 90 6.47 10.83 1.49
C SER A 90 6.71 10.92 -0.02
N PRO A 91 6.76 9.78 -0.73
CA PRO A 91 6.82 9.78 -2.19
C PRO A 91 5.49 10.26 -2.81
N GLU A 92 4.36 10.01 -2.14
CA GLU A 92 3.03 10.39 -2.61
C GLU A 92 2.69 11.85 -2.35
N GLU A 93 1.88 12.44 -3.23
CA GLU A 93 1.35 13.80 -3.05
C GLU A 93 0.42 13.90 -1.85
N GLU A 94 -0.47 12.93 -1.67
CA GLU A 94 -1.40 12.85 -0.54
C GLU A 94 -0.64 12.76 0.78
N GLY A 95 0.36 11.88 0.89
CA GLY A 95 1.18 11.80 2.10
C GLY A 95 2.00 13.07 2.37
N ARG A 96 2.50 13.76 1.32
CA ARG A 96 3.21 15.05 1.47
C ARG A 96 2.28 16.15 2.01
N ARG A 97 1.00 16.13 1.63
CA ARG A 97 -0.04 17.02 2.17
C ARG A 97 -0.29 16.72 3.64
N ASP A 98 -0.46 15.44 3.98
CA ASP A 98 -0.69 15.03 5.37
C ASP A 98 0.49 15.36 6.28
N GLU A 99 1.73 15.26 5.78
CA GLU A 99 2.92 15.69 6.50
C GLU A 99 2.88 17.18 6.90
N VAL A 100 2.37 18.02 6.02
CA VAL A 100 2.24 19.47 6.24
C VAL A 100 1.04 19.75 7.14
N ALA A 101 -0.11 19.17 6.85
CA ALA A 101 -1.35 19.38 7.59
C ALA A 101 -1.21 18.97 9.08
N ASN A 102 -0.53 17.85 9.35
CA ASN A 102 -0.37 17.33 10.71
C ASN A 102 0.91 17.83 11.43
N ALA A 103 1.74 18.63 10.78
CA ALA A 103 3.06 19.04 11.27
C ALA A 103 3.05 19.58 12.71
N VAL A 104 2.12 20.49 13.02
CA VAL A 104 2.01 21.10 14.36
C VAL A 104 1.59 20.07 15.39
N ALA A 105 0.57 19.26 15.07
CA ALA A 105 -0.01 18.28 15.99
C ALA A 105 0.98 17.15 16.31
N TRP A 106 1.80 16.72 15.34
CA TRP A 106 2.84 15.73 15.56
C TRP A 106 3.98 16.27 16.43
N ARG A 107 4.39 17.53 16.25
CA ARG A 107 5.42 18.16 17.09
C ARG A 107 4.98 18.31 18.54
N GLN A 108 3.73 18.67 18.77
CA GLN A 108 3.17 18.79 20.14
C GLN A 108 3.10 17.44 20.86
N ARG A 109 2.98 16.33 20.11
CA ARG A 109 2.85 14.97 20.63
C ARG A 109 4.09 14.11 20.35
N LYS A 110 5.25 14.75 20.12
CA LYS A 110 6.51 14.08 19.82
C LYS A 110 6.85 13.05 20.91
N GLY A 111 7.25 11.86 20.49
CA GLY A 111 7.62 10.75 21.36
C GLY A 111 6.44 9.95 21.93
N THR A 112 5.20 10.28 21.58
CA THR A 112 4.02 9.47 21.94
C THR A 112 3.77 8.37 20.91
N LEU A 113 3.18 7.24 21.33
CA LEU A 113 2.82 6.14 20.42
C LEU A 113 1.82 6.60 19.35
N THR A 114 0.81 7.39 19.75
CA THR A 114 -0.18 7.95 18.83
C THR A 114 0.43 8.80 17.72
N ALA A 115 1.46 9.59 18.02
CA ALA A 115 2.13 10.37 16.96
C ALA A 115 2.90 9.46 15.99
N ILE A 116 3.51 8.38 16.48
CA ILE A 116 4.23 7.41 15.65
C ILE A 116 3.25 6.69 14.71
N GLU A 117 2.10 6.28 15.23
CA GLU A 117 1.02 5.63 14.46
C GLU A 117 0.49 6.54 13.36
N GLN A 118 0.14 7.79 13.71
CA GLN A 118 -0.34 8.78 12.75
C GLN A 118 0.69 9.10 11.66
N ILE A 119 1.99 9.08 11.98
CA ILE A 119 3.05 9.27 10.98
C ILE A 119 3.14 8.05 10.05
N ALA A 120 3.03 6.83 10.58
CA ALA A 120 3.05 5.62 9.77
C ALA A 120 1.86 5.56 8.81
N GLU A 121 0.68 5.95 9.26
CA GLU A 121 -0.54 6.04 8.44
C GLU A 121 -0.40 7.13 7.37
N ALA A 122 -0.07 8.37 7.75
CA ALA A 122 0.02 9.49 6.81
C ALA A 122 1.16 9.36 5.78
N VAL A 123 2.35 8.98 6.23
CA VAL A 123 3.55 8.92 5.36
C VAL A 123 3.67 7.57 4.66
N GLY A 124 3.32 6.50 5.35
CA GLY A 124 3.46 5.13 4.86
C GLY A 124 2.23 4.59 4.16
N GLN A 125 1.07 5.24 4.31
CA GLN A 125 -0.23 4.73 3.85
C GLN A 125 -0.44 3.29 4.32
N MET A 126 0.01 3.00 5.53
CA MET A 126 -0.02 1.67 6.13
C MET A 126 -0.47 1.74 7.58
N GLU A 127 -1.34 0.81 7.92
CA GLU A 127 -1.77 0.54 9.28
C GLU A 127 -0.62 -0.09 10.06
N VAL A 128 -0.43 0.31 11.32
CA VAL A 128 0.63 -0.27 12.16
C VAL A 128 0.14 -0.54 13.58
N GLU A 129 0.47 -1.71 14.11
CA GLU A 129 0.37 -1.96 15.54
C GLU A 129 1.74 -1.76 16.20
N ILE A 130 1.80 -0.87 17.18
CA ILE A 130 3.06 -0.44 17.77
C ILE A 130 3.33 -1.17 19.08
N GLN A 131 4.56 -1.66 19.24
CA GLN A 131 5.05 -2.20 20.49
C GLN A 131 6.35 -1.53 20.94
N GLU A 132 6.40 -1.20 22.23
CA GLU A 132 7.61 -0.68 22.87
C GLU A 132 8.57 -1.83 23.22
N GLY A 133 9.79 -1.80 22.69
CA GLY A 133 10.78 -2.87 22.90
C GLY A 133 11.22 -3.04 24.36
N TRP A 134 11.09 -2.02 25.20
CA TRP A 134 11.39 -2.13 26.63
C TRP A 134 10.35 -2.98 27.37
N ARG A 135 9.07 -2.94 26.97
CA ARG A 135 8.02 -3.81 27.54
C ARG A 135 8.25 -5.28 27.20
N ARG A 136 8.97 -5.52 26.10
CA ARG A 136 9.40 -6.86 25.65
C ARG A 136 10.75 -7.30 26.20
N THR A 137 11.43 -6.46 26.97
CA THR A 137 12.73 -6.81 27.54
C THR A 137 12.54 -7.41 28.93
N ALA A 138 13.17 -8.55 29.18
CA ALA A 138 13.23 -9.15 30.50
C ALA A 138 14.07 -8.25 31.44
N VAL A 139 13.46 -7.82 32.54
CA VAL A 139 14.09 -6.95 33.54
C VAL A 139 13.77 -7.44 34.95
N THR A 140 14.65 -7.17 35.91
CA THR A 140 14.34 -7.41 37.32
C THR A 140 13.40 -6.32 37.86
N PRO A 141 12.58 -6.61 38.87
CA PRO A 141 11.77 -5.61 39.57
C PRO A 141 12.63 -4.44 40.07
N ARG A 142 12.12 -3.21 39.93
CA ARG A 142 12.85 -1.97 40.23
C ARG A 142 12.13 -1.19 41.33
N ILE A 143 12.88 -0.61 42.27
CA ILE A 143 12.34 0.14 43.42
C ILE A 143 11.50 1.37 43.00
N GLY A 144 11.64 1.87 41.76
CA GLY A 144 10.85 2.98 41.21
C GLY A 144 9.69 2.58 40.29
N MET A 145 9.34 1.29 40.20
CA MET A 145 8.21 0.81 39.40
C MET A 145 7.35 -0.13 40.25
N PRO A 146 6.44 0.42 41.07
CA PRO A 146 5.51 -0.39 41.84
C PRO A 146 4.56 -1.12 40.89
N GLN A 147 4.13 -2.30 41.32
CA GLN A 147 3.11 -3.08 40.63
C GLN A 147 1.80 -2.28 40.57
N LEU A 148 1.28 -2.08 39.36
CA LEU A 148 -0.03 -1.49 39.12
C LEU A 148 -1.14 -2.47 39.53
N PRO A 149 -2.28 -1.99 40.06
CA PRO A 149 -3.41 -2.85 40.35
C PRO A 149 -4.00 -3.42 39.06
N ALA A 150 -4.50 -4.66 39.10
CA ALA A 150 -5.03 -5.37 37.94
C ALA A 150 -6.17 -4.61 37.24
N GLY A 151 -7.03 -3.93 38.00
CA GLY A 151 -8.10 -3.11 37.45
C GLY A 151 -7.61 -1.94 36.57
N ALA A 152 -6.45 -1.37 36.88
CA ALA A 152 -5.85 -0.32 36.03
C ALA A 152 -5.35 -0.86 34.68
N LEU A 153 -5.09 -2.17 34.62
CA LEU A 153 -4.74 -2.90 33.40
C LEU A 153 -5.96 -3.56 32.74
N GLY A 154 -7.18 -3.27 33.23
CA GLY A 154 -8.41 -3.84 32.68
C GLY A 154 -8.53 -5.34 32.88
N GLU A 155 -7.83 -5.88 33.88
CA GLU A 155 -7.86 -7.27 34.28
C GLU A 155 -8.69 -7.46 35.56
N ASP A 156 -9.04 -8.71 35.84
CA ASP A 156 -9.89 -9.06 36.98
C ASP A 156 -9.25 -8.67 38.32
N PRO A 157 -9.95 -7.94 39.22
CA PRO A 157 -9.43 -7.57 40.54
C PRO A 157 -8.93 -8.76 41.39
N ARG A 158 -9.39 -9.99 41.11
CA ARG A 158 -8.89 -11.21 41.76
C ARG A 158 -7.38 -11.41 41.60
N PHE A 159 -6.73 -10.81 40.60
CA PHE A 159 -5.27 -10.83 40.51
C PHE A 159 -4.59 -10.11 41.68
N ASP A 160 -5.24 -9.11 42.27
CA ASP A 160 -4.74 -8.38 43.45
C ASP A 160 -5.11 -9.06 44.77
N GLU A 161 -6.29 -9.69 44.84
CA GLU A 161 -6.80 -10.31 46.08
C GLU A 161 -6.05 -11.60 46.47
N PHE A 162 -5.57 -12.37 45.48
CA PHE A 162 -4.98 -13.70 45.69
C PHE A 162 -3.44 -13.72 45.58
N GLN A 163 -2.77 -12.62 45.92
CA GLN A 163 -1.29 -12.54 45.91
C GLN A 163 -0.60 -13.56 46.85
N ASN A 164 -1.32 -14.06 47.86
CA ASN A 164 -0.80 -15.07 48.78
C ASN A 164 -0.60 -16.46 48.15
N HIS A 165 -1.20 -16.73 46.98
CA HIS A 165 -1.04 -17.99 46.27
C HIS A 165 0.04 -17.85 45.17
N PRO A 166 1.23 -18.47 45.31
CA PRO A 166 2.37 -18.20 44.43
C PRO A 166 2.09 -18.40 42.94
N LEU A 167 1.38 -19.49 42.58
CA LEU A 167 1.04 -19.79 41.18
C LEU A 167 0.01 -18.81 40.58
N TRP A 168 -0.75 -18.12 41.41
CA TRP A 168 -1.72 -17.11 40.98
C TRP A 168 -1.06 -15.73 40.92
N ALA A 169 -0.30 -15.38 41.96
CA ALA A 169 0.49 -14.16 42.02
C ALA A 169 1.42 -14.02 40.81
N ALA A 170 2.10 -15.11 40.40
CA ALA A 170 2.98 -15.12 39.22
C ALA A 170 2.29 -14.79 37.88
N ARG A 171 0.95 -14.88 37.83
CA ARG A 171 0.14 -14.54 36.64
C ARG A 171 -0.27 -13.08 36.58
N HIS A 172 0.02 -12.29 37.62
CA HIS A 172 -0.39 -10.89 37.63
C HIS A 172 0.21 -10.15 36.41
N PRO A 173 -0.61 -9.47 35.59
CA PRO A 173 -0.22 -8.95 34.27
C PRO A 173 0.97 -7.98 34.33
N ASP A 174 1.08 -7.19 35.40
CA ASP A 174 2.15 -6.19 35.53
C ASP A 174 3.51 -6.78 35.94
N LEU A 175 3.56 -8.03 36.39
CA LEU A 175 4.83 -8.63 36.81
C LEU A 175 5.79 -8.74 35.62
N PRO A 176 7.10 -8.48 35.82
CA PRO A 176 8.10 -8.63 34.77
C PRO A 176 8.51 -10.08 34.52
N THR A 177 7.52 -10.96 34.33
CA THR A 177 7.72 -12.39 34.11
C THR A 177 8.27 -12.64 32.70
N ALA A 178 9.39 -13.36 32.61
CA ALA A 178 9.98 -13.80 31.35
C ALA A 178 9.63 -15.27 31.01
N THR A 179 9.23 -16.05 32.01
CA THR A 179 8.83 -17.45 31.83
C THR A 179 7.38 -17.51 31.36
N ALA A 180 7.16 -18.08 30.17
CA ALA A 180 5.83 -18.25 29.64
C ALA A 180 5.02 -19.29 30.44
N ASP A 181 3.76 -18.98 30.72
CA ASP A 181 2.79 -19.89 31.30
C ASP A 181 2.15 -20.75 30.19
N PHE A 182 2.66 -21.96 30.01
CA PHE A 182 2.19 -22.89 28.98
C PHE A 182 0.74 -23.36 29.13
N ARG A 183 0.08 -23.08 30.26
CA ARG A 183 -1.33 -23.44 30.47
C ARG A 183 -2.28 -22.53 29.70
N TYR A 184 -1.84 -21.31 29.39
CA TYR A 184 -2.66 -20.29 28.73
C TYR A 184 -1.91 -19.74 27.51
N PRO A 185 -2.55 -19.71 26.34
CA PRO A 185 -1.99 -18.98 25.21
C PRO A 185 -2.14 -17.47 25.40
N THR A 186 -1.09 -16.71 25.10
CA THR A 186 -1.22 -15.26 24.86
C THR A 186 -1.79 -15.05 23.46
N ARG A 187 -2.85 -14.23 23.37
CA ARG A 187 -3.50 -13.92 22.09
C ARG A 187 -4.17 -12.53 22.09
N ALA A 188 -4.39 -11.98 20.91
CA ALA A 188 -5.25 -10.83 20.68
C ALA A 188 -6.71 -11.29 20.66
N MET A 189 -7.57 -10.63 21.43
CA MET A 189 -9.00 -10.94 21.53
C MET A 189 -9.83 -9.68 21.25
N GLU A 190 -10.84 -9.82 20.40
CA GLU A 190 -11.81 -8.77 20.11
C GLU A 190 -12.58 -8.39 21.39
N VAL A 191 -12.81 -7.08 21.55
CA VAL A 191 -13.63 -6.52 22.60
C VAL A 191 -14.95 -6.10 21.97
N ALA A 192 -16.04 -6.76 22.36
CA ALA A 192 -17.37 -6.37 21.92
C ALA A 192 -17.71 -4.99 22.49
N VAL A 193 -17.89 -4.00 21.63
CA VAL A 193 -18.28 -2.63 21.98
C VAL A 193 -19.51 -2.24 21.16
N PRO A 194 -20.58 -1.68 21.77
CA PRO A 194 -21.70 -1.12 21.02
C PRO A 194 -21.24 -0.05 20.03
N THR A 195 -21.92 0.05 18.89
CA THR A 195 -21.57 1.02 17.84
C THR A 195 -21.59 2.45 18.38
N GLY A 196 -20.46 3.17 18.25
CA GLY A 196 -20.32 4.56 18.67
C GLY A 196 -19.91 4.76 20.14
N GLU A 197 -19.71 3.68 20.89
CA GLU A 197 -19.20 3.74 22.26
C GLU A 197 -17.70 3.41 22.33
N PHE A 198 -17.06 3.86 23.41
CA PHE A 198 -15.68 3.48 23.73
C PHE A 198 -15.67 2.32 24.71
N PRO A 199 -14.73 1.37 24.59
CA PRO A 199 -14.60 0.28 25.55
C PRO A 199 -14.31 0.83 26.95
N SER A 200 -14.96 0.26 27.96
CA SER A 200 -14.68 0.55 29.36
C SER A 200 -13.34 -0.01 29.83
N ASN A 201 -12.77 -0.97 29.09
CA ASN A 201 -11.51 -1.61 29.42
C ASN A 201 -10.31 -0.71 29.03
N PRO A 202 -9.44 -0.30 29.97
CA PRO A 202 -8.31 0.59 29.68
C PRO A 202 -7.20 -0.04 28.82
N SER A 203 -7.18 -1.37 28.68
CA SER A 203 -6.23 -2.09 27.83
C SER A 203 -6.75 -2.35 26.42
N ALA A 204 -7.97 -1.90 26.10
CA ALA A 204 -8.50 -2.00 24.76
C ALA A 204 -7.79 -1.02 23.81
N LYS A 205 -7.50 -1.50 22.61
CA LYS A 205 -6.86 -0.76 21.51
C LYS A 205 -7.76 -0.82 20.28
N LEU A 206 -7.71 0.23 19.47
CA LEU A 206 -8.35 0.26 18.17
C LEU A 206 -7.26 0.07 17.12
N THR A 207 -7.40 -0.97 16.30
CA THR A 207 -6.50 -1.22 15.18
C THR A 207 -7.35 -1.63 13.98
N THR A 208 -6.95 -1.21 12.79
CA THR A 208 -7.63 -1.60 11.55
C THR A 208 -7.11 -2.97 11.07
N PHE A 209 -7.99 -3.97 11.08
CA PHE A 209 -7.71 -5.30 10.52
C PHE A 209 -8.44 -5.43 9.19
N SER A 210 -7.70 -5.64 8.09
CA SER A 210 -8.27 -5.76 6.74
C SER A 210 -9.26 -4.63 6.38
N GLY A 211 -8.88 -3.39 6.66
CA GLY A 211 -9.73 -2.21 6.41
C GLY A 211 -10.92 -2.04 7.36
N THR A 212 -11.06 -2.90 8.38
CA THR A 212 -12.11 -2.75 9.40
C THR A 212 -11.49 -2.36 10.74
N PRO A 213 -11.87 -1.21 11.34
CA PRO A 213 -11.43 -0.85 12.68
C PRO A 213 -12.07 -1.80 13.71
N VAL A 214 -11.25 -2.47 14.51
CA VAL A 214 -11.70 -3.42 15.53
C VAL A 214 -11.08 -3.07 16.88
N TRP A 215 -11.92 -3.01 17.91
CA TRP A 215 -11.47 -2.92 19.30
C TRP A 215 -11.00 -4.29 19.78
N TRP A 216 -9.78 -4.35 20.34
CA TRP A 216 -9.21 -5.60 20.82
C TRP A 216 -8.32 -5.38 22.04
N ARG A 217 -8.00 -6.45 22.76
CA ARG A 217 -7.04 -6.43 23.88
C ARG A 217 -6.15 -7.67 23.86
N GLN A 218 -4.97 -7.55 24.47
CA GLN A 218 -4.13 -8.70 24.75
C GLN A 218 -4.69 -9.50 25.93
N VAL A 219 -4.86 -10.81 25.78
CA VAL A 219 -5.22 -11.71 26.89
C VAL A 219 -4.04 -12.60 27.28
N ASN A 220 -3.93 -12.88 28.58
CA ASN A 220 -2.87 -13.72 29.16
C ASN A 220 -1.46 -13.27 28.72
N PRO A 221 -0.99 -12.05 29.05
CA PRO A 221 0.28 -11.53 28.55
C PRO A 221 1.51 -12.38 28.92
N HIS A 222 1.42 -13.18 29.98
CA HIS A 222 2.47 -14.14 30.38
C HIS A 222 2.33 -15.51 29.72
N GLY A 223 1.31 -15.72 28.90
CA GLY A 223 1.02 -16.99 28.25
C GLY A 223 2.03 -17.35 27.15
N ALA A 224 1.95 -18.59 26.67
CA ALA A 224 2.74 -19.02 25.51
C ALA A 224 2.22 -18.33 24.22
N PRO A 225 3.08 -17.67 23.42
CA PRO A 225 2.65 -16.96 22.22
C PRO A 225 2.15 -17.93 21.15
N CYS A 226 0.89 -17.74 20.72
CA CYS A 226 0.33 -18.47 19.58
C CYS A 226 1.13 -18.21 18.31
N PHE A 227 1.57 -16.96 18.12
CA PHE A 227 2.27 -16.50 16.93
C PHE A 227 3.55 -15.76 17.34
N PRO A 228 4.65 -16.48 17.63
CA PRO A 228 5.91 -15.86 18.01
C PRO A 228 6.41 -14.88 16.96
N GLY A 229 6.83 -13.68 17.37
CA GLY A 229 7.34 -12.64 16.48
C GLY A 229 6.29 -11.77 15.77
N SER A 230 5.00 -11.97 16.04
CA SER A 230 3.90 -11.11 15.58
C SER A 230 3.58 -9.99 16.60
N PHE A 231 2.65 -9.09 16.25
CA PHE A 231 2.06 -8.11 17.16
C PHE A 231 1.35 -8.77 18.36
N ASP A 232 0.99 -10.04 18.25
CA ASP A 232 0.35 -10.82 19.32
C ASP A 232 1.37 -11.38 20.32
N ASP A 233 2.65 -11.40 19.95
CA ASP A 233 3.72 -11.87 20.82
C ASP A 233 4.21 -10.76 21.75
N VAL A 234 3.63 -10.70 22.95
CA VAL A 234 4.07 -9.79 24.02
C VAL A 234 5.12 -10.41 24.96
N SER A 235 5.66 -11.59 24.62
CA SER A 235 6.63 -12.29 25.48
C SER A 235 7.88 -11.44 25.73
N ARG A 236 8.33 -11.43 26.99
CA ARG A 236 9.55 -10.74 27.40
C ARG A 236 10.76 -11.65 27.15
N ARG A 237 11.81 -11.09 26.53
CA ARG A 237 13.02 -11.85 26.17
C ARG A 237 14.28 -11.08 26.56
N THR A 238 15.42 -11.76 26.51
CA THR A 238 16.73 -11.11 26.65
C THR A 238 16.94 -10.05 25.58
N VAL A 239 17.69 -9.00 25.93
CA VAL A 239 18.03 -7.93 24.99
C VAL A 239 18.74 -8.52 23.77
N ASP A 240 18.25 -8.17 22.58
CA ASP A 240 18.86 -8.46 21.30
C ASP A 240 19.75 -7.28 20.87
N LEU A 241 21.05 -7.53 20.73
CA LEU A 241 22.06 -6.52 20.39
C LEU A 241 22.37 -6.47 18.89
N ARG A 242 21.74 -7.32 18.08
CA ARG A 242 21.93 -7.32 16.62
C ARG A 242 21.34 -6.05 16.01
N THR A 243 21.88 -5.64 14.86
CA THR A 243 21.28 -4.57 14.05
C THR A 243 19.84 -4.96 13.71
N PRO A 244 18.87 -4.07 13.99
CA PRO A 244 17.49 -4.37 13.69
C PRO A 244 17.27 -4.49 12.19
N ASP A 245 16.58 -5.54 11.79
CA ASP A 245 16.04 -5.73 10.45
C ASP A 245 14.57 -6.19 10.57
N TRP A 246 13.98 -6.70 9.50
CA TRP A 246 12.61 -7.19 9.50
C TRP A 246 12.39 -8.46 10.36
N ARG A 247 13.45 -9.20 10.74
CA ARG A 247 13.40 -10.51 11.42
C ARG A 247 14.00 -10.52 12.83
N GLN A 248 15.01 -9.69 13.07
CA GLN A 248 15.84 -9.73 14.27
C GLN A 248 16.18 -8.32 14.78
N GLY A 249 16.74 -8.24 16.01
CA GLY A 249 17.14 -6.98 16.62
C GLY A 249 15.96 -6.16 17.17
N HIS A 250 14.78 -6.77 17.31
CA HIS A 250 13.55 -6.10 17.75
C HIS A 250 13.48 -5.91 19.26
N ILE A 251 13.95 -6.91 20.01
CA ILE A 251 13.78 -6.96 21.47
C ILE A 251 14.88 -6.16 22.16
N HIS A 252 14.72 -4.85 22.21
CA HIS A 252 15.70 -3.98 22.85
C HIS A 252 15.00 -2.73 23.42
N PRO A 253 15.40 -2.21 24.61
CA PRO A 253 14.70 -1.08 25.24
C PRO A 253 14.64 0.21 24.42
N LYS A 254 15.60 0.37 23.50
CA LYS A 254 15.69 1.50 22.56
C LYS A 254 14.93 1.27 21.24
N ARG A 255 14.06 0.27 21.16
CA ARG A 255 13.34 -0.07 19.93
C ARG A 255 11.86 0.24 20.05
N VAL A 256 11.30 0.76 18.99
CA VAL A 256 9.85 0.80 18.77
C VAL A 256 9.58 -0.08 17.55
N ILE A 257 8.78 -1.12 17.73
CA ILE A 257 8.45 -2.09 16.70
C ILE A 257 7.10 -1.68 16.11
N LEU A 258 7.05 -1.47 14.80
CA LEU A 258 5.84 -1.18 14.04
C LEU A 258 5.49 -2.44 13.26
N TYR A 259 4.46 -3.16 13.69
CA TYR A 259 3.94 -4.30 12.95
C TYR A 259 3.01 -3.79 11.86
N ALA A 260 3.32 -4.07 10.59
CA ALA A 260 2.54 -3.59 9.44
C ALA A 260 1.98 -4.77 8.63
N PRO A 261 0.72 -4.70 8.13
CA PRO A 261 0.19 -5.73 7.25
C PRO A 261 0.97 -5.74 5.94
N PRO A 262 1.42 -6.92 5.46
CA PRO A 262 2.03 -7.02 4.14
C PRO A 262 1.08 -6.53 3.04
N PRO A 263 1.52 -5.75 2.04
CA PRO A 263 0.62 -5.35 0.96
C PRO A 263 0.09 -6.56 0.18
N LEU A 264 -1.16 -6.50 -0.27
CA LEU A 264 -1.82 -7.58 -1.02
C LEU A 264 -1.65 -7.45 -2.54
N GLY A 265 -1.19 -6.29 -3.02
CA GLY A 265 -0.87 -6.04 -4.41
C GLY A 265 -2.08 -6.11 -5.37
N PHE A 266 -1.89 -6.70 -6.55
CA PHE A 266 -2.95 -6.83 -7.58
C PHE A 266 -4.18 -7.57 -7.09
N PHE A 267 -3.97 -8.62 -6.29
CA PHE A 267 -5.02 -9.54 -5.85
C PHE A 267 -5.62 -9.12 -4.50
N GLU A 268 -5.56 -7.84 -4.17
CA GLU A 268 -6.34 -7.26 -3.08
C GLU A 268 -7.84 -7.43 -3.38
N PRO A 269 -8.63 -8.04 -2.47
CA PRO A 269 -10.04 -8.33 -2.74
C PRO A 269 -10.84 -7.08 -3.14
N GLY A 270 -11.46 -7.12 -4.33
CA GLY A 270 -12.30 -6.04 -4.83
C GLY A 270 -11.56 -4.87 -5.48
N ARG A 271 -10.21 -4.90 -5.57
CA ARG A 271 -9.43 -3.81 -6.16
C ARG A 271 -9.58 -3.69 -7.68
N PHE A 272 -9.52 -4.81 -8.38
CA PHE A 272 -9.65 -4.88 -9.84
C PHE A 272 -10.66 -5.96 -10.27
N PRO A 273 -11.39 -5.76 -11.39
CA PRO A 273 -12.20 -6.81 -11.98
C PRO A 273 -11.36 -8.03 -12.36
N VAL A 274 -11.92 -9.23 -12.12
CA VAL A 274 -11.29 -10.52 -12.43
C VAL A 274 -12.05 -11.20 -13.56
N HIS A 275 -11.36 -11.43 -14.67
CA HIS A 275 -11.77 -12.32 -15.74
C HIS A 275 -11.21 -13.72 -15.47
N THR A 276 -12.09 -14.71 -15.33
CA THR A 276 -11.71 -16.11 -15.12
C THR A 276 -11.85 -16.90 -16.42
N GLY A 277 -10.80 -17.64 -16.79
CA GLY A 277 -10.75 -18.40 -18.03
C GLY A 277 -9.93 -17.73 -19.14
N ASP A 278 -9.89 -18.40 -20.29
CA ASP A 278 -9.09 -17.95 -21.43
C ASP A 278 -9.79 -16.81 -22.19
N MET A 279 -9.00 -15.82 -22.60
CA MET A 279 -9.44 -14.67 -23.38
C MET A 279 -8.72 -14.68 -24.74
N LEU A 280 -9.47 -14.58 -25.83
CA LEU A 280 -8.93 -14.54 -27.19
C LEU A 280 -9.11 -13.13 -27.77
N LEU A 281 -8.03 -12.58 -28.31
CA LEU A 281 -8.01 -11.34 -29.10
C LEU A 281 -7.57 -11.70 -30.53
N ASP A 282 -8.50 -11.64 -31.47
CA ASP A 282 -8.33 -12.07 -32.86
C ASP A 282 -8.63 -10.98 -33.91
N GLU A 283 -9.03 -9.79 -33.46
CA GLU A 283 -9.25 -8.63 -34.34
C GLU A 283 -7.93 -7.88 -34.61
N GLU A 284 -7.72 -7.46 -35.87
CA GLU A 284 -6.59 -6.61 -36.29
C GLU A 284 -6.79 -5.15 -35.83
N GLN A 285 -6.67 -4.93 -34.51
CA GLN A 285 -6.75 -3.61 -33.90
C GLN A 285 -5.80 -3.49 -32.71
N GLU A 286 -5.75 -2.30 -32.13
CA GLU A 286 -5.08 -2.07 -30.86
C GLU A 286 -6.03 -2.46 -29.71
N HIS A 287 -5.60 -3.44 -28.92
CA HIS A 287 -6.36 -3.93 -27.77
C HIS A 287 -5.84 -3.26 -26.50
N LEU A 288 -6.65 -2.39 -25.92
CA LEU A 288 -6.33 -1.66 -24.69
C LEU A 288 -6.96 -2.35 -23.48
N LEU A 289 -6.14 -2.85 -22.58
CA LEU A 289 -6.57 -3.46 -21.33
C LEU A 289 -5.97 -2.70 -20.14
N GLU A 290 -6.83 -2.21 -19.24
CA GLU A 290 -6.43 -1.45 -18.08
C GLU A 290 -7.11 -1.96 -16.81
N ASN A 291 -6.36 -1.98 -15.69
CA ASN A 291 -6.91 -2.31 -14.37
C ASN A 291 -7.65 -3.66 -14.34
N LEU A 292 -7.13 -4.68 -15.03
CA LEU A 292 -7.80 -5.96 -15.22
C LEU A 292 -6.93 -7.14 -14.78
N ILE A 293 -7.56 -8.11 -14.11
CA ILE A 293 -6.94 -9.38 -13.77
C ILE A 293 -7.49 -10.46 -14.70
N ILE A 294 -6.62 -11.16 -15.41
CA ILE A 294 -6.95 -12.30 -16.27
C ILE A 294 -6.37 -13.56 -15.63
N ASP A 295 -7.26 -14.29 -14.95
CA ASP A 295 -6.96 -15.58 -14.35
C ASP A 295 -7.19 -16.71 -15.37
N GLY A 296 -6.33 -16.73 -16.38
CA GLY A 296 -6.36 -17.67 -17.49
C GLY A 296 -5.36 -17.27 -18.59
N THR A 297 -5.53 -17.83 -19.78
CA THR A 297 -4.62 -17.58 -20.91
C THR A 297 -5.16 -16.45 -21.78
N LEU A 298 -4.45 -15.33 -21.85
CA LEU A 298 -4.67 -14.27 -22.82
C LEU A 298 -3.95 -14.63 -24.12
N ARG A 299 -4.72 -14.99 -25.15
CA ARG A 299 -4.22 -15.34 -26.46
C ARG A 299 -4.42 -14.18 -27.42
N VAL A 300 -3.33 -13.70 -28.02
CA VAL A 300 -3.38 -12.65 -29.05
C VAL A 300 -2.96 -13.26 -30.38
N THR A 301 -3.89 -13.29 -31.33
CA THR A 301 -3.68 -13.89 -32.66
C THR A 301 -3.64 -12.85 -33.79
N ALA A 302 -4.16 -11.64 -33.54
CA ALA A 302 -4.05 -10.49 -34.44
C ALA A 302 -4.03 -9.18 -33.63
N GLY A 303 -3.49 -8.11 -34.22
CA GLY A 303 -3.43 -6.78 -33.62
C GLY A 303 -2.24 -6.54 -32.68
N THR A 304 -2.31 -5.44 -31.92
CA THR A 304 -1.34 -5.09 -30.86
C THR A 304 -2.01 -5.10 -29.50
N LEU A 305 -1.25 -5.35 -28.44
CA LEU A 305 -1.75 -5.40 -27.08
C LEU A 305 -1.09 -4.32 -26.22
N GLN A 306 -1.89 -3.41 -25.66
CA GLN A 306 -1.45 -2.51 -24.59
C GLN A 306 -2.05 -2.92 -23.25
N LEU A 307 -1.18 -3.10 -22.25
CA LEU A 307 -1.56 -3.45 -20.89
C LEU A 307 -1.11 -2.37 -19.93
N THR A 308 -2.02 -1.79 -19.16
CA THR A 308 -1.67 -0.89 -18.06
C THR A 308 -2.28 -1.39 -16.77
N ARG A 309 -1.46 -1.64 -15.73
CA ARG A 309 -1.94 -2.13 -14.43
C ARG A 309 -2.80 -3.39 -14.58
N CYS A 310 -2.30 -4.37 -15.33
CA CYS A 310 -2.97 -5.66 -15.52
C CYS A 310 -2.19 -6.80 -14.88
N ALA A 311 -2.89 -7.83 -14.43
CA ALA A 311 -2.29 -9.09 -14.03
C ALA A 311 -2.79 -10.21 -14.95
N VAL A 312 -1.89 -10.91 -15.65
CA VAL A 312 -2.25 -11.97 -16.61
C VAL A 312 -1.54 -13.27 -16.25
N ARG A 313 -2.30 -14.36 -16.06
CA ARG A 313 -1.68 -15.65 -15.70
C ARG A 313 -0.78 -16.13 -16.82
N ALA A 314 -1.30 -16.23 -18.04
CA ALA A 314 -0.52 -16.65 -19.19
C ALA A 314 -0.76 -15.73 -20.37
N LEU A 315 0.29 -15.13 -20.92
CA LEU A 315 0.23 -14.39 -22.17
C LEU A 315 0.85 -15.22 -23.29
N GLU A 316 0.06 -15.53 -24.33
CA GLU A 316 0.48 -16.30 -25.50
C GLU A 316 0.18 -15.51 -26.78
N VAL A 317 1.21 -15.08 -27.49
CA VAL A 317 1.05 -14.31 -28.73
C VAL A 317 1.41 -15.20 -29.93
N THR A 318 0.46 -15.39 -30.85
CA THR A 318 0.62 -16.23 -32.05
C THR A 318 0.48 -15.39 -33.32
N ILE A 319 1.17 -14.26 -33.37
CA ILE A 319 1.20 -13.39 -34.55
C ILE A 319 2.46 -13.73 -35.35
N PRO A 320 2.38 -13.94 -36.68
CA PRO A 320 3.57 -14.16 -37.50
C PRO A 320 4.54 -13.01 -37.30
N ALA A 321 5.85 -13.31 -37.20
CA ALA A 321 6.93 -12.34 -36.97
C ALA A 321 6.86 -11.15 -37.95
N GLY A 322 6.12 -10.12 -37.54
CA GLY A 322 5.61 -9.08 -38.42
C GLY A 322 5.75 -7.69 -37.82
N ALA A 323 6.64 -7.49 -36.86
CA ALA A 323 7.21 -6.19 -36.50
C ALA A 323 8.31 -6.41 -35.44
N MET A 324 9.57 -6.52 -35.87
CA MET A 324 10.70 -6.43 -34.94
C MET A 324 10.95 -4.97 -34.50
N GLU A 325 10.29 -3.99 -35.12
CA GLU A 325 10.47 -2.55 -34.90
C GLU A 325 9.35 -1.95 -34.04
N GLU A 326 8.11 -2.43 -34.15
CA GLU A 326 6.96 -1.99 -33.34
C GLU A 326 6.59 -3.05 -32.30
N PRO A 327 6.21 -2.64 -31.07
CA PRO A 327 5.86 -3.59 -30.01
C PRO A 327 4.52 -4.26 -30.32
N VAL A 328 4.53 -5.59 -30.35
CA VAL A 328 3.30 -6.39 -30.40
C VAL A 328 2.61 -6.38 -29.03
N VAL A 329 3.42 -6.33 -27.97
CA VAL A 329 2.97 -6.18 -26.59
C VAL A 329 3.69 -4.97 -26.00
N ASP A 330 2.92 -3.98 -25.55
CA ASP A 330 3.40 -2.87 -24.74
C ASP A 330 2.72 -2.96 -23.37
N ALA A 331 3.47 -3.36 -22.35
CA ALA A 331 2.94 -3.56 -21.01
C ALA A 331 3.63 -2.63 -20.01
N ARG A 332 2.80 -1.97 -19.21
CA ARG A 332 3.21 -1.06 -18.16
C ARG A 332 2.60 -1.46 -16.82
N GLU A 333 3.41 -1.43 -15.76
CA GLU A 333 2.96 -1.67 -14.38
C GLU A 333 2.16 -2.98 -14.27
N SER A 334 2.60 -4.06 -14.96
CA SER A 334 1.81 -5.28 -15.12
C SER A 334 2.51 -6.53 -14.60
N LEU A 335 1.72 -7.50 -14.15
CA LEU A 335 2.18 -8.76 -13.54
C LEU A 335 1.84 -9.96 -14.41
N PHE A 336 2.80 -10.83 -14.67
CA PHE A 336 2.64 -12.06 -15.46
C PHE A 336 3.10 -13.29 -14.67
N ASP A 337 2.36 -14.39 -14.74
CA ASP A 337 2.91 -15.69 -14.26
C ASP A 337 3.82 -16.28 -15.33
N ARG A 338 3.37 -16.32 -16.59
CA ARG A 338 4.19 -16.72 -17.74
C ARG A 338 3.88 -15.87 -18.97
N MET A 339 4.88 -15.69 -19.83
CA MET A 339 4.75 -14.89 -21.04
C MET A 339 5.53 -15.50 -22.21
N ALA A 340 4.88 -15.64 -23.37
CA ALA A 340 5.50 -16.06 -24.61
C ALA A 340 5.12 -15.10 -25.76
N VAL A 341 6.09 -14.31 -26.22
CA VAL A 341 5.91 -13.27 -27.24
C VAL A 341 6.97 -13.41 -28.34
N PRO A 342 6.67 -14.00 -29.50
CA PRO A 342 7.65 -14.17 -30.58
C PRO A 342 8.05 -12.84 -31.25
N GLY A 343 7.31 -11.75 -31.03
CA GLY A 343 7.60 -10.40 -31.54
C GLY A 343 8.41 -9.53 -30.58
N LEU A 344 8.35 -8.20 -30.78
CA LEU A 344 8.86 -7.23 -29.82
C LEU A 344 7.88 -7.09 -28.64
N ALA A 345 8.37 -7.38 -27.44
CA ALA A 345 7.72 -7.04 -26.17
C ALA A 345 8.40 -5.83 -25.54
N ARG A 346 7.64 -4.77 -25.27
CA ARG A 346 8.05 -3.64 -24.44
C ARG A 346 7.43 -3.78 -23.05
N LEU A 347 8.27 -3.79 -22.03
CA LEU A 347 7.89 -3.94 -20.63
C LEU A 347 8.45 -2.78 -19.82
N GLU A 348 7.58 -2.01 -19.17
CA GLU A 348 7.95 -0.94 -18.25
C GLU A 348 7.33 -1.23 -16.89
N TYR A 349 8.15 -1.27 -15.84
CA TYR A 349 7.66 -1.58 -14.48
C TYR A 349 6.88 -2.88 -14.41
N CYS A 350 7.28 -3.94 -15.11
CA CYS A 350 6.54 -5.21 -15.14
C CYS A 350 7.24 -6.29 -14.33
N THR A 351 6.47 -7.25 -13.81
CA THR A 351 7.01 -8.46 -13.17
C THR A 351 6.58 -9.70 -13.93
N VAL A 352 7.52 -10.58 -14.29
CA VAL A 352 7.25 -11.94 -14.78
C VAL A 352 7.74 -12.94 -13.74
N LEU A 353 6.82 -13.71 -13.16
CA LEU A 353 7.11 -14.61 -12.03
C LEU A 353 7.76 -15.92 -12.48
N GLY A 354 7.22 -16.53 -13.53
CA GLY A 354 7.70 -17.75 -14.15
C GLY A 354 8.50 -17.46 -15.41
N ASP A 355 8.23 -18.23 -16.46
CA ASP A 355 9.04 -18.22 -17.67
C ASP A 355 8.61 -17.08 -18.62
N CYS A 356 9.61 -16.39 -19.16
CA CYS A 356 9.48 -15.33 -20.13
C CYS A 356 10.24 -15.71 -21.40
N GLU A 357 9.51 -15.93 -22.49
CA GLU A 357 10.04 -16.16 -23.83
C GLU A 357 9.74 -14.94 -24.70
N ALA A 358 10.78 -14.31 -25.26
CA ALA A 358 10.60 -13.15 -26.13
C ALA A 358 11.49 -13.19 -27.37
N GLY A 359 10.92 -12.93 -28.55
CA GLY A 359 11.68 -12.78 -29.80
C GLY A 359 12.56 -11.53 -29.78
N ARG A 360 12.01 -10.39 -29.34
CA ARG A 360 12.77 -9.19 -28.99
C ARG A 360 12.21 -8.58 -27.71
N LEU A 361 13.11 -8.11 -26.83
CA LEU A 361 12.73 -7.54 -25.53
C LEU A 361 13.28 -6.13 -25.36
N GLN A 362 12.39 -5.20 -25.00
CA GLN A 362 12.71 -3.88 -24.46
C GLN A 362 12.15 -3.83 -23.04
N ALA A 363 13.00 -3.91 -22.02
CA ALA A 363 12.58 -3.89 -20.62
C ALA A 363 13.22 -2.72 -19.87
N SER A 364 12.40 -1.94 -19.20
CA SER A 364 12.80 -0.90 -18.25
C SER A 364 12.20 -1.22 -16.88
N ASP A 365 13.00 -1.13 -15.82
CA ASP A 365 12.51 -1.19 -14.44
C ASP A 365 11.67 -2.44 -14.13
N SER A 366 11.97 -3.53 -14.83
CA SER A 366 11.18 -4.76 -14.84
C SER A 366 11.88 -5.89 -14.11
N LEU A 367 11.10 -6.80 -13.55
CA LEU A 367 11.56 -7.88 -12.70
C LEU A 367 11.22 -9.23 -13.34
N PHE A 368 12.23 -9.99 -13.72
CA PHE A 368 12.07 -11.37 -14.18
C PHE A 368 12.50 -12.30 -13.05
N ALA A 369 11.57 -12.98 -12.39
CA ALA A 369 11.85 -13.88 -11.27
C ALA A 369 12.22 -15.30 -11.74
N GLY A 370 11.52 -15.80 -12.75
CA GLY A 370 11.75 -17.11 -13.37
C GLY A 370 12.78 -17.06 -14.51
N LYS A 371 12.64 -17.94 -15.51
CA LYS A 371 13.59 -17.99 -16.63
C LYS A 371 13.31 -16.88 -17.64
N LEU A 372 14.38 -16.38 -18.24
CA LEU A 372 14.32 -15.41 -19.33
C LEU A 372 15.02 -16.00 -20.55
N GLU A 373 14.24 -16.38 -21.55
CA GLU A 373 14.69 -16.95 -22.81
C GLU A 373 14.44 -15.95 -23.93
N LEU A 374 15.50 -15.62 -24.66
CA LEU A 374 15.47 -14.63 -25.73
C LEU A 374 15.94 -15.30 -27.02
N GLU A 375 15.23 -15.06 -28.12
CA GLU A 375 15.72 -15.46 -29.43
C GLU A 375 17.01 -14.70 -29.81
N PRO A 376 17.82 -15.19 -30.77
CA PRO A 376 19.03 -14.48 -31.19
C PRO A 376 18.72 -13.09 -31.77
N GLY A 377 19.09 -12.04 -31.03
CA GLY A 377 18.91 -10.67 -31.47
C GLY A 377 19.74 -10.29 -32.69
N LEU A 378 19.26 -9.28 -33.43
CA LEU A 378 19.94 -8.71 -34.60
C LEU A 378 20.63 -7.39 -34.22
N LEU A 379 21.81 -7.08 -34.78
CA LEU A 379 22.51 -5.81 -34.51
C LEU A 379 21.68 -4.56 -34.86
N LYS A 380 20.80 -4.65 -35.86
CA LYS A 380 19.87 -3.56 -36.21
C LYS A 380 18.84 -3.30 -35.11
N ASN A 381 18.37 -4.38 -34.46
CA ASN A 381 17.29 -4.38 -33.49
C ASN A 381 17.70 -5.22 -32.25
N PRO A 382 18.65 -4.72 -31.44
CA PRO A 382 19.10 -5.43 -30.26
C PRO A 382 17.99 -5.56 -29.21
N HIS A 383 18.16 -6.50 -28.28
CA HIS A 383 17.42 -6.50 -27.02
C HIS A 383 17.98 -5.37 -26.15
N CYS A 384 17.12 -4.70 -25.40
CA CYS A 384 17.51 -3.62 -24.50
C CYS A 384 16.88 -3.85 -23.14
N VAL A 385 17.70 -4.08 -22.11
CA VAL A 385 17.23 -4.25 -20.74
C VAL A 385 17.96 -3.27 -19.82
N ARG A 386 17.23 -2.41 -19.11
CA ARG A 386 17.81 -1.39 -18.23
C ARG A 386 17.11 -1.31 -16.88
N PHE A 387 17.87 -0.96 -15.84
CA PHE A 387 17.36 -0.78 -14.45
C PHE A 387 16.51 -1.96 -13.95
N SER A 388 16.75 -3.15 -14.50
CA SER A 388 15.87 -4.30 -14.36
C SER A 388 16.57 -5.43 -13.59
N ARG A 389 15.78 -6.32 -13.02
CA ARG A 389 16.28 -7.57 -12.43
C ARG A 389 16.20 -8.68 -13.47
N ILE A 390 17.35 -9.22 -13.88
CA ILE A 390 17.44 -10.36 -14.80
C ILE A 390 18.03 -11.59 -14.10
N PRO A 391 17.65 -12.82 -14.49
CA PRO A 391 18.27 -14.03 -13.97
C PRO A 391 19.77 -14.11 -14.30
N GLU A 392 20.52 -14.86 -13.49
CA GLU A 392 21.92 -15.18 -13.81
C GLU A 392 21.99 -16.08 -15.07
N GLY A 393 23.02 -15.88 -15.89
CA GLY A 393 23.27 -16.74 -17.05
C GLY A 393 22.44 -16.43 -18.30
N VAL A 394 21.66 -15.35 -18.30
CA VAL A 394 20.98 -14.88 -19.52
C VAL A 394 22.03 -14.40 -20.53
N LEU A 395 22.17 -15.16 -21.61
CA LEU A 395 23.06 -14.85 -22.73
C LEU A 395 22.23 -14.86 -24.01
N ALA A 396 22.17 -13.71 -24.67
CA ALA A 396 21.53 -13.58 -25.98
C ALA A 396 22.42 -12.73 -26.89
N THR A 397 22.42 -13.06 -28.19
CA THR A 397 23.11 -12.26 -29.20
C THR A 397 22.50 -10.86 -29.24
N ALA A 398 23.34 -9.82 -29.30
CA ALA A 398 22.89 -8.42 -29.34
C ALA A 398 21.99 -8.01 -28.15
N LEU A 399 22.28 -8.48 -26.94
CA LEU A 399 21.66 -8.01 -25.70
C LEU A 399 22.42 -6.81 -25.12
N LEU A 400 21.77 -5.64 -25.11
CA LEU A 400 22.25 -4.43 -24.45
C LEU A 400 21.69 -4.36 -23.04
N THR A 401 22.59 -4.25 -22.06
CA THR A 401 22.22 -4.16 -20.64
C THR A 401 22.72 -2.87 -20.02
N HIS A 402 21.92 -2.20 -19.19
CA HIS A 402 22.35 -1.00 -18.46
C HIS A 402 21.86 -1.02 -17.00
N ARG A 403 22.79 -0.99 -16.03
CA ARG A 403 22.48 -0.91 -14.58
C ARG A 403 21.45 -1.96 -14.11
N ASN A 404 21.53 -3.17 -14.64
CA ASN A 404 20.69 -4.29 -14.21
C ASN A 404 21.30 -4.98 -12.98
N THR A 405 20.46 -5.70 -12.24
CA THR A 405 20.86 -6.54 -11.11
C THR A 405 20.49 -8.00 -11.34
N THR A 406 21.28 -8.91 -10.78
CA THR A 406 20.97 -10.37 -10.74
C THR A 406 20.50 -10.83 -9.36
N GLU A 407 20.51 -9.92 -8.37
CA GLU A 407 20.06 -10.18 -7.01
C GLU A 407 18.66 -10.79 -6.99
N ARG A 408 18.45 -11.78 -6.12
CA ARG A 408 17.20 -12.53 -6.09
C ARG A 408 16.14 -11.76 -5.31
N PRO A 409 14.93 -11.56 -5.88
CA PRO A 409 13.84 -10.96 -5.14
C PRO A 409 13.35 -11.92 -4.05
N VAL A 410 12.92 -11.36 -2.92
CA VAL A 410 12.27 -12.12 -1.85
C VAL A 410 10.82 -11.68 -1.81
N PHE A 411 9.89 -12.57 -2.06
CA PHE A 411 8.46 -12.26 -1.95
C PHE A 411 7.93 -12.59 -0.55
N TYR A 412 6.82 -11.96 -0.17
CA TYR A 412 6.13 -12.30 1.06
C TYR A 412 5.68 -13.77 1.08
N VAL A 413 5.84 -14.40 2.24
CA VAL A 413 5.30 -15.72 2.54
C VAL A 413 3.99 -15.52 3.30
N PHE A 414 2.92 -16.16 2.85
CA PHE A 414 1.60 -16.10 3.47
C PHE A 414 1.19 -17.48 4.01
N GLU A 415 0.14 -17.52 4.83
CA GLU A 415 -0.49 -18.74 5.33
C GLU A 415 -1.75 -19.06 4.51
N PHE A 416 -1.72 -20.18 3.78
CA PHE A 416 -2.83 -20.66 2.96
C PHE A 416 -3.42 -21.94 3.54
N ASP A 417 -4.73 -22.13 3.41
CA ASP A 417 -5.38 -23.41 3.70
C ASP A 417 -5.38 -24.27 2.44
N GLU A 418 -4.63 -25.37 2.48
CA GLU A 418 -4.56 -26.35 1.40
C GLU A 418 -5.08 -27.70 1.90
N GLY A 419 -6.36 -27.97 1.63
CA GLY A 419 -6.98 -29.25 1.98
C GLY A 419 -7.13 -29.46 3.50
N GLY A 420 -7.35 -28.40 4.28
CA GLY A 420 -7.52 -28.45 5.74
C GLY A 420 -6.20 -28.34 6.52
N ALA A 421 -5.07 -28.14 5.83
CA ALA A 421 -3.78 -27.89 6.45
C ALA A 421 -3.29 -26.47 6.14
N VAL A 422 -2.80 -25.76 7.17
CA VAL A 422 -2.20 -24.44 7.00
C VAL A 422 -0.76 -24.60 6.48
N VAL A 423 -0.53 -24.18 5.24
CA VAL A 423 0.78 -24.21 4.57
C VAL A 423 1.35 -22.79 4.48
N ARG A 424 2.64 -22.64 4.78
CA ARG A 424 3.38 -21.38 4.61
C ARG A 424 4.19 -21.41 3.32
N ARG A 425 3.84 -20.56 2.37
CA ARG A 425 4.56 -20.42 1.09
C ARG A 425 4.36 -19.03 0.48
N THR A 426 5.10 -18.72 -0.57
CA THR A 426 4.87 -17.52 -1.38
C THR A 426 3.51 -17.61 -2.08
N ALA A 427 2.86 -16.45 -2.27
CA ALA A 427 1.60 -16.34 -2.97
C ALA A 427 1.78 -16.64 -4.47
N ARG A 428 0.92 -17.51 -5.01
CA ARG A 428 0.85 -17.86 -6.44
C ARG A 428 -0.01 -16.84 -7.17
N PHE A 429 0.08 -16.83 -8.50
CA PHE A 429 -0.77 -15.98 -9.31
C PHE A 429 -2.26 -16.24 -9.01
N GLY A 430 -3.02 -15.17 -8.77
CA GLY A 430 -4.42 -15.22 -8.33
C GLY A 430 -4.60 -15.07 -6.83
N GLU A 431 -3.54 -15.19 -6.03
CA GLU A 431 -3.60 -15.12 -4.58
C GLU A 431 -3.15 -13.74 -4.05
N PRO A 432 -3.76 -13.23 -2.96
CA PRO A 432 -3.35 -11.98 -2.33
C PRO A 432 -1.85 -11.99 -1.95
N GLY A 433 -1.16 -10.90 -2.29
CA GLY A 433 0.27 -10.71 -2.02
C GLY A 433 1.22 -11.28 -3.07
N CYS A 434 0.70 -11.83 -4.18
CA CYS A 434 1.52 -12.34 -5.26
C CYS A 434 2.41 -11.24 -5.88
N GLY A 435 3.70 -11.53 -6.05
CA GLY A 435 4.68 -10.60 -6.63
C GLY A 435 5.07 -9.40 -5.75
N VAL A 436 4.56 -9.30 -4.52
CA VAL A 436 4.89 -8.20 -3.60
C VAL A 436 6.23 -8.46 -2.92
N LEU A 437 7.15 -7.49 -3.03
CA LEU A 437 8.50 -7.59 -2.48
C LEU A 437 8.49 -7.51 -0.95
N HIS A 438 9.17 -8.47 -0.33
CA HIS A 438 9.46 -8.46 1.11
C HIS A 438 10.55 -7.42 1.41
N PRO A 439 10.56 -6.75 2.59
CA PRO A 439 11.65 -5.88 3.04
C PRO A 439 13.04 -6.53 3.11
N ALA A 440 13.10 -7.86 2.99
CA ALA A 440 14.31 -8.69 2.97
C ALA A 440 14.96 -8.72 1.58
N THR A 441 14.21 -8.30 0.56
CA THR A 441 14.70 -8.17 -0.81
C THR A 441 15.91 -7.23 -0.81
N PRO A 442 17.00 -7.58 -1.52
CA PRO A 442 18.16 -6.72 -1.65
C PRO A 442 17.80 -5.30 -2.12
N GLU A 443 18.53 -4.30 -1.62
CA GLU A 443 18.31 -2.89 -1.98
C GLU A 443 18.43 -2.66 -3.49
N ALA A 444 19.27 -3.43 -4.18
CA ALA A 444 19.42 -3.38 -5.64
C ALA A 444 18.11 -3.70 -6.41
N VAL A 445 17.11 -4.31 -5.77
CA VAL A 445 15.78 -4.56 -6.35
C VAL A 445 14.73 -3.62 -5.74
N ARG A 446 14.81 -3.34 -4.43
CA ARG A 446 13.88 -2.45 -3.73
C ARG A 446 14.02 -0.97 -4.11
N PHE A 447 15.22 -0.56 -4.52
CA PHE A 447 15.57 0.81 -4.90
C PHE A 447 16.36 0.83 -6.23
N GLY A 448 16.17 -0.21 -7.05
CA GLY A 448 16.93 -0.45 -8.27
C GLY A 448 16.41 0.24 -9.53
N ALA A 449 15.19 0.79 -9.46
CA ALA A 449 14.58 1.48 -10.59
C ALA A 449 15.33 2.78 -10.95
N GLU A 450 15.12 3.29 -12.15
CA GLU A 450 15.77 4.49 -12.71
C GLU A 450 15.62 5.73 -11.81
N ASP A 451 14.48 5.85 -11.13
CA ASP A 451 14.14 6.92 -10.19
C ASP A 451 14.45 6.61 -8.72
N GLY A 452 15.02 5.43 -8.43
CA GLY A 452 15.30 4.94 -7.08
C GLY A 452 14.13 4.21 -6.39
N GLY A 453 13.03 3.96 -7.09
CA GLY A 453 11.93 3.13 -6.62
C GLY A 453 12.18 1.62 -6.72
N GLU A 454 11.13 0.85 -6.41
CA GLU A 454 11.21 -0.62 -6.53
C GLU A 454 11.03 -1.08 -7.97
N VAL A 455 11.75 -2.14 -8.33
CA VAL A 455 11.68 -2.74 -9.67
C VAL A 455 10.46 -3.67 -9.77
N GLY A 456 9.75 -3.61 -10.90
CA GLY A 456 8.66 -4.54 -11.25
C GLY A 456 7.25 -3.95 -11.13
N ALA A 457 6.25 -4.83 -11.21
CA ALA A 457 4.81 -4.53 -11.33
C ALA A 457 4.25 -3.57 -10.27
N HIS A 458 4.88 -3.53 -9.10
CA HIS A 458 4.44 -2.74 -7.95
C HIS A 458 5.16 -1.40 -7.81
N HIS A 459 6.04 -1.05 -8.75
CA HIS A 459 6.77 0.21 -8.77
C HIS A 459 5.88 1.43 -8.50
N GLY A 460 4.76 1.54 -9.23
CA GLY A 460 3.81 2.64 -9.10
C GLY A 460 3.09 2.72 -7.75
N TRP A 461 3.15 1.66 -6.93
CA TRP A 461 2.56 1.63 -5.58
C TRP A 461 3.57 1.93 -4.47
N ARG A 462 4.86 1.98 -4.82
CA ARG A 462 5.92 2.56 -4.00
C ARG A 462 6.06 1.97 -2.59
N TYR A 463 5.74 0.69 -2.38
CA TYR A 463 5.73 0.08 -1.05
C TYR A 463 7.08 0.18 -0.35
N SER A 464 8.17 -0.08 -1.08
CA SER A 464 9.53 0.02 -0.55
C SER A 464 9.92 1.45 -0.15
N LEU A 465 9.47 2.46 -0.91
CA LEU A 465 9.71 3.88 -0.64
C LEU A 465 8.87 4.37 0.54
N LEU A 466 7.60 3.97 0.63
CA LEU A 466 6.70 4.30 1.74
C LEU A 466 7.26 3.79 3.08
N MET A 467 7.70 2.52 3.15
CA MET A 467 8.33 1.97 4.35
C MET A 467 9.60 2.73 4.75
N ALA A 468 10.44 3.08 3.78
CA ALA A 468 11.65 3.86 4.03
C ALA A 468 11.33 5.28 4.50
N ALA A 469 10.31 5.90 3.92
CA ALA A 469 9.85 7.24 4.27
C ALA A 469 9.34 7.32 5.71
N VAL A 470 8.57 6.33 6.17
CA VAL A 470 8.13 6.24 7.57
C VAL A 470 9.33 6.16 8.51
N LEU A 471 10.26 5.22 8.30
CA LEU A 471 11.44 5.07 9.15
C LEU A 471 12.28 6.35 9.19
N ASP A 472 12.40 7.03 8.06
CA ASP A 472 13.18 8.25 7.96
C ASP A 472 12.48 9.45 8.63
N LYS A 473 11.16 9.59 8.47
CA LYS A 473 10.37 10.61 9.17
C LYS A 473 10.40 10.42 10.68
N LEU A 474 10.26 9.18 11.15
CA LEU A 474 10.21 8.86 12.59
C LEU A 474 11.49 9.26 13.34
N LYS A 475 12.65 9.37 12.68
CA LYS A 475 13.89 9.87 13.30
C LYS A 475 13.71 11.26 13.94
N GLU A 476 12.81 12.08 13.41
CA GLU A 476 12.50 13.42 13.94
C GLU A 476 11.53 13.40 15.12
N PHE A 477 10.72 12.35 15.26
CA PHE A 477 9.60 12.29 16.22
C PHE A 477 9.81 11.27 17.34
N LEU A 478 10.82 10.41 17.23
CA LEU A 478 11.20 9.50 18.29
C LEU A 478 11.97 10.23 19.41
N PRO A 479 11.88 9.74 20.67
CA PRO A 479 12.76 10.19 21.75
C PRO A 479 14.23 9.93 21.42
N VAL A 480 15.13 10.70 22.03
CA VAL A 480 16.57 10.59 21.77
C VAL A 480 17.07 9.17 22.04
N GLY A 481 17.74 8.58 21.04
CA GLY A 481 18.32 7.25 21.12
C GLY A 481 17.34 6.10 20.90
N MET A 482 16.06 6.37 20.63
CA MET A 482 15.10 5.36 20.16
C MET A 482 15.24 5.15 18.65
N GLU A 483 15.05 3.92 18.20
CA GLU A 483 15.04 3.52 16.78
C GLU A 483 13.74 2.78 16.48
N ALA A 484 13.08 3.16 15.38
CA ALA A 484 11.92 2.44 14.85
C ALA A 484 12.37 1.29 13.96
N VAL A 485 11.59 0.21 13.96
CA VAL A 485 11.76 -0.95 13.09
C VAL A 485 10.38 -1.35 12.58
N ILE A 486 10.25 -1.50 11.26
CA ILE A 486 9.02 -2.04 10.66
C ILE A 486 9.20 -3.55 10.50
N ALA A 487 8.28 -4.31 11.07
CA ALA A 487 8.23 -5.76 10.96
C ALA A 487 6.91 -6.16 10.27
N PRO A 488 6.95 -6.84 9.11
CA PRO A 488 5.72 -7.25 8.45
C PRO A 488 5.00 -8.34 9.25
N ASP A 489 3.69 -8.20 9.40
CA ASP A 489 2.85 -9.15 10.12
C ASP A 489 1.55 -9.47 9.40
N LEU A 490 1.46 -10.72 8.94
CA LEU A 490 0.29 -11.27 8.24
C LEU A 490 -0.97 -11.30 9.11
N ARG A 491 -0.82 -11.29 10.44
CA ARG A 491 -1.96 -11.37 11.37
C ARG A 491 -2.82 -10.12 11.33
N LEU A 492 -2.29 -8.99 10.88
CA LEU A 492 -3.05 -7.76 10.70
C LEU A 492 -4.06 -7.85 9.53
N HIS A 493 -4.00 -8.89 8.69
CA HIS A 493 -5.03 -9.24 7.70
C HIS A 493 -6.14 -10.14 8.25
N ARG A 494 -6.15 -10.44 9.55
CA ARG A 494 -7.17 -11.29 10.16
C ARG A 494 -7.67 -10.64 11.43
N LYS A 495 -8.98 -10.64 11.62
CA LYS A 495 -9.55 -10.14 12.88
C LYS A 495 -9.00 -10.96 14.06
N PRO A 496 -8.80 -10.32 15.23
CA PRO A 496 -8.50 -11.01 16.48
C PRO A 496 -9.53 -12.10 16.80
N PHE A 497 -9.19 -12.98 17.76
CA PHE A 497 -10.11 -14.04 18.17
C PHE A 497 -11.39 -13.42 18.75
N PRO A 498 -12.60 -13.92 18.40
CA PRO A 498 -13.84 -13.38 18.95
C PRO A 498 -13.85 -13.51 20.48
N PRO A 499 -14.62 -12.69 21.21
CA PRO A 499 -14.76 -12.83 22.64
C PRO A 499 -15.21 -14.27 22.97
N CYS A 500 -14.52 -14.94 23.90
CA CYS A 500 -15.01 -16.19 24.46
C CYS A 500 -16.24 -15.89 25.32
N ASP A 501 -17.34 -16.62 25.11
CA ASP A 501 -18.51 -16.61 26.00
C ASP A 501 -18.17 -17.12 27.42
#